data_AF-A0A800MU29-F1
#
_entry.id   AF-A0A800MU29-F1
#
_cell.length_a   1.000
_cell.length_b   1.000
_cell.length_c   1.000
_cell.angle_alpha   90.00
_cell.angle_beta   90.00
_cell.angle_gamma   90.00
#
_symmetry.space_group_name_H-M   'P 1'
#
loop_
_entity.id
_entity.type
_entity.pdbx_description
1 polymer ?
#
loop_
_entity_poly.entity_id
_entity_poly.type
_entity_poly.pdbx_seq_one_letter_code
_entity_poly.pdbx_strand_id
1 'polypeptide(L)'
;MGLNNHDIKEIIITFKMASSNPKYEGNTNEIIKMLANEYNVPFDRIYTIIFGKKANGNIGANLRMLRLKRNLTQQEVADSLGLYYQTIGYWENNKGSPGAKKLERLAEFYGVSVEEITEENS
;
A
#
# COMPACT_ATOMS: atom_id res chain seq x y z
N MET A 1 -17.38 17.43 1.28
CA MET A 1 -17.26 17.62 -0.18
C MET A 1 -16.45 16.46 -0.72
N GLY A 2 -16.92 15.78 -1.77
CA GLY A 2 -16.17 14.69 -2.39
C GLY A 2 -15.09 15.23 -3.33
N LEU A 3 -14.00 14.49 -3.49
CA LEU A 3 -12.96 14.78 -4.48
C LEU A 3 -13.56 14.80 -5.89
N ASN A 4 -13.29 15.87 -6.64
CA ASN A 4 -13.67 16.00 -8.04
C ASN A 4 -12.53 15.54 -8.99
N ASN A 5 -12.78 15.56 -10.30
CA ASN A 5 -11.80 15.11 -11.29
C ASN A 5 -10.53 15.98 -11.38
N HIS A 6 -10.63 17.27 -11.03
CA HIS A 6 -9.47 18.16 -10.93
C HIS A 6 -8.60 17.75 -9.73
N ASP A 7 -9.20 17.58 -8.55
CA ASP A 7 -8.49 17.17 -7.33
C ASP A 7 -7.73 15.85 -7.54
N ILE A 8 -8.35 14.88 -8.20
CA ILE A 8 -7.71 13.59 -8.51
C ILE A 8 -6.46 13.77 -9.39
N LYS A 9 -6.54 14.62 -10.42
CA LYS A 9 -5.39 14.88 -11.31
C LYS A 9 -4.27 15.58 -10.55
N GLU A 10 -4.63 16.55 -9.71
CA GLU A 10 -3.69 17.29 -8.89
C GLU A 10 -2.95 16.36 -7.91
N ILE A 11 -3.68 15.50 -7.19
CA ILE A 11 -3.10 14.47 -6.30
C ILE A 11 -2.06 13.62 -7.03
N ILE A 12 -2.38 13.14 -8.25
CA ILE A 12 -1.47 12.29 -9.04
C ILE A 12 -0.22 13.08 -9.46
N ILE A 13 -0.38 14.33 -9.88
CA ILE A 13 0.75 15.20 -10.27
C ILE A 13 1.64 15.48 -9.07
N THR A 14 1.05 15.91 -7.95
CA THR A 14 1.76 16.22 -6.71
C THR A 14 2.51 15.01 -6.19
N PHE A 15 1.90 13.82 -6.23
CA PHE A 15 2.58 12.58 -5.85
C PHE A 15 3.82 12.30 -6.71
N LYS A 16 3.72 12.44 -8.05
CA LYS A 16 4.85 12.22 -8.97
C LYS A 16 6.00 13.21 -8.71
N MET A 17 5.67 14.47 -8.47
CA MET A 17 6.64 15.52 -8.14
C MET A 17 7.33 15.24 -6.82
N ALA A 18 6.56 14.94 -5.77
CA ALA A 18 7.09 14.64 -4.44
C ALA A 18 7.94 13.36 -4.41
N SER A 19 7.56 12.32 -5.18
CA SER A 19 8.33 11.07 -5.26
C SER A 19 9.70 11.24 -5.93
N SER A 20 9.88 12.31 -6.70
CA SER A 20 11.15 12.67 -7.33
C SER A 20 11.99 13.63 -6.47
N ASN A 21 11.46 14.06 -5.33
CA ASN A 21 12.14 15.00 -4.43
C ASN A 21 13.01 14.23 -3.42
N PRO A 22 14.32 14.54 -3.28
CA PRO A 22 15.22 13.89 -2.33
C PRO A 22 14.71 13.90 -0.88
N LYS A 23 13.91 14.92 -0.50
CA LYS A 23 13.29 15.01 0.83
C LYS A 23 12.38 13.81 1.15
N TYR A 24 11.76 13.22 0.13
CA TYR A 24 10.80 12.12 0.27
C TYR A 24 11.28 10.83 -0.44
N GLU A 25 12.56 10.75 -0.78
CA GLU A 25 13.13 9.58 -1.46
C GLU A 25 12.88 8.31 -0.65
N GLY A 26 12.33 7.28 -1.30
CA GLY A 26 11.95 6.02 -0.65
C GLY A 26 10.76 6.12 0.31
N ASN A 27 10.18 7.31 0.52
CA ASN A 27 9.15 7.54 1.53
C ASN A 27 7.78 7.91 0.94
N THR A 28 7.25 6.99 0.15
CA THR A 28 5.91 7.08 -0.47
C THR A 28 4.81 7.35 0.57
N ASN A 29 4.94 6.84 1.80
CA ASN A 29 3.90 6.96 2.82
C ASN A 29 3.76 8.37 3.36
N GLU A 30 4.87 9.07 3.58
CA GLU A 30 4.79 10.45 4.04
C GLU A 30 4.15 11.35 2.98
N ILE A 31 4.36 11.07 1.69
CA ILE A 31 3.66 11.77 0.60
C ILE A 31 2.15 11.46 0.63
N ILE A 32 1.77 10.18 0.78
CA ILE A 32 0.35 9.79 0.84
C ILE A 32 -0.33 10.38 2.08
N LYS A 33 0.32 10.35 3.26
CA LYS A 33 -0.21 10.94 4.50
C LYS A 33 -0.36 12.45 4.37
N MET A 34 0.63 13.12 3.78
CA MET A 34 0.58 14.56 3.50
C MET A 34 -0.64 14.89 2.64
N LEU A 35 -0.81 14.19 1.52
CA LEU A 35 -1.95 14.36 0.61
C LEU A 35 -3.29 14.01 1.28
N ALA A 36 -3.32 12.96 2.11
CA ALA A 36 -4.53 12.55 2.83
C ALA A 36 -4.99 13.66 3.80
N ASN A 37 -4.04 14.25 4.53
CA ASN A 37 -4.31 15.37 5.44
C ASN A 37 -4.71 16.63 4.67
N GLU A 38 -4.01 16.97 3.59
CA GLU A 38 -4.26 18.16 2.77
C GLU A 38 -5.67 18.16 2.17
N TYR A 39 -6.09 17.02 1.63
CA TYR A 39 -7.42 16.88 1.02
C TYR A 39 -8.51 16.45 2.01
N ASN A 40 -8.16 16.25 3.29
CA ASN A 40 -9.04 15.74 4.34
C ASN A 40 -9.79 14.46 3.93
N VAL A 41 -9.03 13.49 3.40
CA VAL A 41 -9.55 12.18 2.99
C VAL A 41 -8.74 11.04 3.61
N PRO A 42 -9.32 9.86 3.77
CA PRO A 42 -8.60 8.70 4.30
C PRO A 42 -7.35 8.31 3.48
N PHE A 43 -6.32 7.76 4.14
CA PHE A 43 -5.08 7.32 3.49
C PHE A 43 -5.33 6.36 2.32
N ASP A 44 -6.24 5.41 2.52
CA ASP A 44 -6.66 4.43 1.51
C ASP A 44 -7.32 5.09 0.28
N ARG A 45 -7.94 6.27 0.46
CA ARG A 45 -8.48 7.05 -0.65
C ARG A 45 -7.37 7.59 -1.55
N ILE A 46 -6.34 8.19 -0.98
CA ILE A 46 -5.18 8.69 -1.74
C ILE A 46 -4.41 7.52 -2.38
N TYR A 47 -4.21 6.43 -1.63
CA TYR A 47 -3.58 5.21 -2.15
C TYR A 47 -4.30 4.69 -3.40
N THR A 48 -5.63 4.60 -3.33
CA THR A 48 -6.48 4.16 -4.46
C THR A 48 -6.35 5.08 -5.68
N ILE A 49 -6.21 6.39 -5.46
CA ILE A 49 -6.05 7.36 -6.54
C ILE A 49 -4.69 7.17 -7.25
N ILE A 50 -3.62 6.94 -6.48
CA ILE A 50 -2.26 6.88 -7.02
C ILE A 50 -1.96 5.53 -7.66
N PHE A 51 -2.32 4.44 -6.98
CA PHE A 51 -1.96 3.07 -7.39
C PHE A 51 -3.10 2.34 -8.08
N GLY A 52 -4.26 2.99 -8.24
CA GLY A 52 -5.47 2.41 -8.78
C GLY A 52 -6.37 1.78 -7.70
N LYS A 53 -7.60 1.43 -8.09
CA LYS A 53 -8.57 0.70 -7.25
C LYS A 53 -7.87 -0.48 -6.55
N LYS A 54 -8.29 -0.82 -5.32
CA LYS A 54 -8.24 -2.23 -4.88
C LYS A 54 -8.80 -3.02 -6.07
N ALA A 55 -7.95 -3.70 -6.83
CA ALA A 55 -8.43 -4.68 -7.77
C ALA A 55 -9.18 -5.67 -6.88
N ASN A 56 -10.49 -5.76 -7.09
CA ASN A 56 -11.42 -6.54 -6.29
C ASN A 56 -10.72 -7.80 -5.75
N GLY A 57 -10.57 -7.91 -4.43
CA GLY A 57 -10.01 -9.09 -3.78
C GLY A 57 -8.52 -9.39 -3.93
N ASN A 58 -7.69 -8.43 -4.36
CA ASN A 58 -6.29 -8.77 -4.59
C ASN A 58 -5.43 -8.68 -3.32
N ILE A 59 -5.09 -9.84 -2.76
CA ILE A 59 -4.15 -10.05 -1.64
C ILE A 59 -2.90 -9.17 -1.78
N GLY A 60 -2.33 -9.06 -2.98
CA GLY A 60 -1.11 -8.26 -3.19
C GLY A 60 -1.28 -6.77 -2.89
N ALA A 61 -2.41 -6.19 -3.29
CA ALA A 61 -2.73 -4.79 -3.00
C ALA A 61 -2.97 -4.57 -1.50
N ASN A 62 -3.63 -5.51 -0.83
CA ASN A 62 -3.85 -5.47 0.62
C ASN A 62 -2.53 -5.54 1.38
N LEU A 63 -1.62 -6.46 1.01
CA LEU A 63 -0.29 -6.57 1.60
C LEU A 63 0.52 -5.29 1.43
N ARG A 64 0.51 -4.72 0.22
CA ARG A 64 1.21 -3.45 -0.05
C ARG A 64 0.65 -2.32 0.79
N MET A 65 -0.67 -2.22 0.91
CA MET A 65 -1.32 -1.22 1.75
C MET A 65 -0.92 -1.38 3.23
N LEU A 66 -0.97 -2.60 3.78
CA LEU A 66 -0.59 -2.87 5.17
C LEU A 66 0.87 -2.52 5.45
N ARG A 67 1.77 -2.90 4.53
CA ARG A 67 3.19 -2.54 4.58
C ARG A 67 3.39 -1.02 4.64
N LEU A 68 2.73 -0.32 3.73
CA LEU A 68 2.82 1.13 3.59
C LEU A 68 2.22 1.88 4.79
N LYS A 69 1.09 1.41 5.34
CA LYS A 69 0.52 1.94 6.59
C LYS A 69 1.51 1.89 7.76
N ARG A 70 2.39 0.88 7.78
CA ARG A 70 3.44 0.72 8.81
C ARG A 70 4.77 1.41 8.47
N ASN A 71 4.83 2.15 7.36
CA ASN A 71 6.04 2.77 6.86
C ASN A 71 7.21 1.83 6.59
N LEU A 72 6.92 0.62 6.13
CA LEU A 72 7.92 -0.40 5.85
C LEU A 72 8.24 -0.48 4.35
N THR A 73 9.48 -0.79 4.03
CA THR A 73 9.96 -1.21 2.71
C THR A 73 9.69 -2.69 2.49
N GLN A 74 9.69 -3.15 1.24
CA GLN A 74 9.54 -4.58 0.94
C GLN A 74 10.70 -5.40 1.53
N GLN A 75 11.90 -4.82 1.64
CA GLN A 75 13.06 -5.46 2.25
C GLN A 75 12.85 -5.65 3.75
N GLU A 76 12.38 -4.64 4.47
CA GLU A 76 12.14 -4.76 5.93
C GLU A 76 11.08 -5.82 6.26
N VAL A 77 10.03 -5.94 5.45
CA VAL A 77 9.03 -7.02 5.60
C VAL A 77 9.67 -8.38 5.31
N ALA A 78 10.49 -8.46 4.26
CA ALA A 78 11.17 -9.69 3.89
C ALA A 78 12.11 -10.16 5.01
N ASP A 79 12.93 -9.25 5.55
CA ASP A 79 13.85 -9.52 6.66
C ASP A 79 13.11 -9.96 7.92
N SER A 80 12.01 -9.27 8.27
CA SER A 80 11.19 -9.60 9.44
C SER A 80 10.54 -10.99 9.36
N LEU A 81 10.27 -11.47 8.14
CA LEU A 81 9.62 -12.76 7.91
C LEU A 81 10.58 -13.87 7.47
N GLY A 82 11.88 -13.57 7.33
CA GLY A 82 12.88 -14.49 6.78
C GLY A 82 12.56 -14.91 5.34
N LEU A 83 12.11 -13.97 4.51
CA LEU A 83 11.77 -14.15 3.11
C LEU A 83 12.74 -13.36 2.22
N TYR A 84 12.76 -13.67 0.93
CA TYR A 84 13.49 -12.84 -0.04
C TYR A 84 12.67 -11.60 -0.43
N TYR A 85 13.33 -10.45 -0.61
CA TYR A 85 12.72 -9.21 -1.12
C TYR A 85 11.80 -9.44 -2.34
N GLN A 86 12.29 -10.25 -3.29
CA GLN A 86 11.57 -10.61 -4.51
C GLN A 86 10.24 -11.30 -4.22
N THR A 87 10.12 -12.04 -3.11
CA THR A 87 8.90 -12.73 -2.70
C THR A 87 7.80 -11.73 -2.35
N ILE A 88 8.15 -10.71 -1.54
CA ILE A 88 7.22 -9.63 -1.18
C ILE A 88 6.81 -8.86 -2.43
N GLY A 89 7.77 -8.49 -3.28
CA GLY A 89 7.49 -7.85 -4.55
C GLY A 89 6.60 -8.68 -5.48
N TYR A 90 6.78 -10.00 -5.54
CA TYR A 90 5.96 -10.90 -6.35
C TYR A 90 4.50 -10.89 -5.89
N TRP A 91 4.27 -10.99 -4.58
CA TRP A 91 2.93 -10.96 -4.01
C TRP A 91 2.27 -9.61 -4.19
N GLU A 92 2.96 -8.50 -3.88
CA GLU A 92 2.40 -7.15 -3.99
C GLU A 92 2.08 -6.73 -5.43
N ASN A 93 2.73 -7.34 -6.42
CA ASN A 93 2.46 -7.13 -7.84
C ASN A 93 1.57 -8.22 -8.45
N ASN A 94 0.93 -9.06 -7.63
CA ASN A 94 -0.02 -10.09 -8.05
C ASN A 94 0.57 -11.13 -9.02
N LYS A 95 1.89 -11.31 -8.99
CA LYS A 95 2.61 -12.33 -9.79
C LYS A 95 2.60 -13.70 -9.11
N GLY A 96 2.04 -13.78 -7.92
CA GLY A 96 1.79 -14.98 -7.13
C GLY A 96 1.05 -14.59 -5.85
N SER A 97 0.70 -15.58 -5.04
CA SER A 97 0.05 -15.35 -3.74
C SER A 97 0.75 -16.12 -2.62
N PRO A 98 0.77 -15.59 -1.39
CA PRO A 98 1.21 -16.36 -0.22
C PRO A 98 0.24 -17.53 0.03
N GLY A 99 0.78 -18.70 0.38
CA GLY A 99 -0.03 -19.82 0.88
C GLY A 99 -0.51 -19.58 2.32
N ALA A 100 -1.42 -20.42 2.81
CA ALA A 100 -2.08 -20.27 4.12
C ALA A 100 -1.11 -19.97 5.28
N LYS A 101 -0.07 -20.79 5.48
CA LYS A 101 0.93 -20.55 6.56
C LYS A 101 1.65 -19.20 6.44
N LYS A 102 1.86 -18.71 5.22
CA LYS A 102 2.49 -17.40 4.99
C LYS A 102 1.51 -16.27 5.24
N LEU A 103 0.23 -16.46 4.90
CA LEU A 103 -0.84 -15.53 5.24
C LEU A 103 -0.99 -15.37 6.76
N GLU A 104 -0.96 -16.47 7.52
CA GLU A 104 -1.00 -16.42 9.00
C GLU A 104 0.17 -15.61 9.57
N ARG A 105 1.40 -15.85 9.10
CA ARG A 105 2.57 -15.09 9.53
C ARG A 105 2.50 -13.61 9.14
N LEU A 106 1.93 -13.30 7.98
CA LEU A 106 1.70 -11.93 7.54
C LEU A 106 0.64 -11.25 8.39
N ALA A 107 -0.45 -11.95 8.72
CA ALA A 107 -1.53 -11.47 9.59
C ALA A 107 -1.00 -11.15 10.99
N GLU A 108 -0.25 -12.07 11.59
CA GLU A 108 0.44 -11.87 12.87
C GLU A 108 1.40 -10.67 12.81
N PHE A 109 2.26 -10.63 11.79
CA PHE A 109 3.20 -9.52 11.60
C PHE A 109 2.49 -8.18 11.48
N TYR A 110 1.43 -8.08 10.68
CA TYR A 110 0.66 -6.87 10.46
C TYR A 110 -0.39 -6.57 11.54
N GLY A 111 -0.59 -7.46 12.51
CA GLY A 111 -1.56 -7.28 13.59
C GLY A 111 -3.00 -7.19 13.08
N VAL A 112 -3.31 -7.94 12.04
CA VAL A 112 -4.64 -8.03 11.40
C VAL A 112 -5.06 -9.49 11.28
N SER A 113 -6.30 -9.74 10.92
CA SER A 113 -6.79 -11.08 10.58
C SER A 113 -6.34 -11.52 9.18
N VAL A 114 -6.36 -12.83 8.92
CA VAL A 114 -6.11 -13.35 7.55
C VAL A 114 -7.21 -12.88 6.61
N GLU A 115 -8.44 -12.80 7.12
CA GLU A 115 -9.60 -12.27 6.44
C GLU A 115 -9.32 -10.86 5.93
N GLU A 116 -8.86 -9.92 6.76
CA GLU A 116 -8.51 -8.55 6.33
C GLU A 116 -7.44 -8.49 5.23
N ILE A 117 -6.54 -9.48 5.16
CA ILE A 117 -5.55 -9.59 4.07
C ILE A 117 -6.21 -10.09 2.78
N THR A 118 -7.17 -11.01 2.90
CA THR A 118 -7.85 -11.66 1.77
C THR A 118 -9.16 -10.98 1.36
N GLU A 119 -9.66 -10.03 2.15
CA GLU A 119 -11.00 -9.49 2.01
C GLU A 119 -11.14 -8.69 0.71
N GLU A 120 -12.13 -9.11 -0.08
CA GLU A 120 -12.63 -8.35 -1.21
C GLU A 120 -13.63 -7.32 -0.67
N ASN A 121 -13.15 -6.13 -0.29
CA ASN A 121 -14.06 -5.01 0.02
C ASN A 121 -14.84 -4.66 -1.25
N SER A 122 -16.08 -5.16 -1.33
CA SER A 122 -17.06 -4.97 -2.41
C SER A 122 -17.65 -3.56 -2.39
#